data_AF-A0A9D9MFM0-F1
#
_entry.id   AF-A0A9D9MFM0-F1
#
_cell.length_a   1.000
_cell.length_b   1.000
_cell.length_c   1.000
_cell.angle_alpha   90.00
_cell.angle_beta   90.00
_cell.angle_gamma   90.00
#
_symmetry.space_group_name_H-M   'P 1'
#
loop_
_entity.id
_entity.type
_entity.pdbx_description
1 polymer ?
#
loop_
_entity_poly.entity_id
_entity_poly.type
_entity_poly.pdbx_seq_one_letter_code
_entity_poly.pdbx_strand_id
1 'polypeptide(L)'
;MLVALILIVGLFASCGTTGKAAAAGGDAAVDQNAATGLYYTCKDLEGKVPEDKKNVEPWTKGVQIFAMGEQLYQKGMYTESLPALGQAKKFWSGLVDEKTAPVVANDEYNAKGLYYTGLDLREKVPEDKKSKEPWTKGVQIFAMGEQLYQRGMYSDSIPALKQAVKFWSGLIE
;
A
#
# COMPACT_ATOMS: atom_id res chain seq x y z
N MET A 1 20.19 -9.74 -47.97
CA MET A 1 19.05 -10.70 -48.06
C MET A 1 19.24 -11.67 -46.90
N LEU A 2 18.31 -11.94 -45.99
CA LEU A 2 16.86 -11.82 -45.97
C LEU A 2 16.41 -11.71 -44.51
N VAL A 3 15.34 -10.95 -44.24
CA VAL A 3 14.61 -10.87 -42.97
C VAL A 3 13.58 -12.00 -42.90
N ALA A 4 13.38 -12.61 -41.73
CA ALA A 4 12.16 -13.29 -41.25
C ALA A 4 12.39 -13.64 -39.76
N LEU A 5 11.77 -13.07 -38.71
CA LEU A 5 10.35 -12.83 -38.39
C LEU A 5 9.53 -14.11 -38.50
N ILE A 6 9.03 -14.62 -37.36
CA ILE A 6 7.62 -15.00 -37.09
C ILE A 6 7.46 -16.12 -36.00
N LEU A 7 6.57 -15.83 -35.04
CA LEU A 7 5.68 -16.67 -34.22
C LEU A 7 6.11 -17.36 -32.91
N ILE A 8 5.78 -16.63 -31.83
CA ILE A 8 4.93 -17.03 -30.69
C ILE A 8 3.94 -18.16 -31.03
N VAL A 9 3.89 -19.24 -30.22
CA VAL A 9 2.70 -19.86 -29.58
C VAL A 9 3.17 -21.08 -28.77
N GLY A 10 2.80 -21.15 -27.49
CA GLY A 10 2.89 -22.38 -26.70
C GLY A 10 2.50 -22.14 -25.24
N LEU A 11 1.21 -22.18 -24.92
CA LEU A 11 0.52 -23.34 -24.36
C LEU A 11 0.53 -23.34 -22.82
N PHE A 12 -0.46 -22.71 -22.21
CA PHE A 12 -1.04 -23.22 -20.96
C PHE A 12 -2.55 -23.07 -21.03
N ALA A 13 -3.17 -24.17 -21.45
CA ALA A 13 -4.57 -24.46 -21.18
C ALA A 13 -4.65 -25.17 -19.82
N SER A 14 -5.51 -24.69 -18.91
CA SER A 14 -6.44 -25.57 -18.20
C SER A 14 -7.50 -24.76 -17.43
N CYS A 15 -8.72 -24.83 -17.97
CA CYS A 15 -9.96 -25.19 -17.29
C CYS A 15 -10.37 -24.48 -15.97
N GLY A 16 -11.46 -23.73 -16.07
CA GLY A 16 -12.64 -23.90 -15.21
C GLY A 16 -12.73 -23.07 -13.94
N THR A 17 -13.58 -22.02 -13.97
CA THR A 17 -14.85 -22.00 -13.23
C THR A 17 -15.69 -20.80 -13.69
N THR A 18 -16.88 -21.08 -14.19
CA THR A 18 -17.99 -20.12 -14.32
C THR A 18 -18.42 -19.68 -12.92
N GLY A 19 -18.42 -18.37 -12.67
CA GLY A 19 -18.77 -17.81 -11.37
C GLY A 19 -19.05 -16.31 -11.40
N LYS A 20 -20.26 -15.96 -11.86
CA LYS A 20 -21.13 -14.90 -11.30
C LYS A 20 -20.78 -13.40 -11.52
N ALA A 21 -21.66 -12.78 -12.32
CA ALA A 21 -22.34 -11.48 -12.19
C ALA A 21 -21.48 -10.22 -11.90
N ALA A 22 -21.36 -9.28 -12.84
CA ALA A 22 -22.32 -8.21 -13.16
C ALA A 22 -22.00 -6.89 -12.44
N ALA A 23 -22.02 -5.81 -13.22
CA ALA A 23 -21.95 -4.38 -12.85
C ALA A 23 -20.57 -3.82 -12.46
N ALA A 24 -19.79 -3.31 -13.44
CA ALA A 24 -18.77 -2.27 -13.22
C ALA A 24 -18.19 -1.74 -14.56
N GLY A 25 -19.04 -1.34 -15.52
CA GLY A 25 -18.54 -0.85 -16.82
C GLY A 25 -17.86 0.53 -16.76
N GLY A 26 -18.12 1.32 -15.70
CA GLY A 26 -17.53 2.66 -15.50
C GLY A 26 -16.30 2.63 -14.60
N ASP A 27 -16.41 2.03 -13.41
CA ASP A 27 -15.36 2.12 -12.38
C ASP A 27 -14.11 1.28 -12.73
N ALA A 28 -14.28 0.12 -13.36
CA ALA A 28 -13.13 -0.73 -13.74
C ALA A 28 -12.23 -0.06 -14.80
N ALA A 29 -12.82 0.71 -15.72
CA ALA A 29 -12.08 1.45 -16.74
C ALA A 29 -11.37 2.68 -16.16
N VAL A 30 -11.99 3.35 -15.18
CA VAL A 30 -11.39 4.46 -14.43
C VAL A 30 -10.20 3.97 -13.61
N ASP A 31 -10.36 2.86 -12.88
CA ASP A 31 -9.31 2.25 -12.08
C ASP A 31 -8.14 1.74 -12.93
N GLN A 32 -8.45 1.14 -14.09
CA GLN A 32 -7.42 0.73 -15.06
C GLN A 32 -6.61 1.92 -15.57
N ASN A 33 -7.27 3.02 -15.95
CA ASN A 33 -6.57 4.23 -16.42
C ASN A 33 -5.71 4.85 -15.32
N ALA A 34 -6.21 4.92 -14.10
CA ALA A 34 -5.48 5.42 -12.94
C ALA A 34 -4.26 4.54 -12.61
N ALA A 35 -4.42 3.22 -12.61
CA ALA A 35 -3.34 2.27 -12.35
C ALA A 35 -2.28 2.32 -13.45
N THR A 36 -2.70 2.40 -14.71
CA THR A 36 -1.80 2.57 -15.86
C THR A 36 -0.99 3.86 -15.75
N GLY A 37 -1.64 4.98 -15.43
CA GLY A 37 -0.97 6.27 -15.23
C GLY A 37 0.06 6.23 -14.09
N LEU A 38 -0.30 5.62 -12.96
CA LEU A 38 0.61 5.45 -11.82
C LEU A 38 1.77 4.51 -12.14
N TYR A 39 1.52 3.40 -12.84
CA TYR A 39 2.55 2.46 -13.26
C TYR A 39 3.65 3.13 -14.08
N TYR A 40 3.27 3.88 -15.13
CA TYR A 40 4.25 4.58 -15.96
C TYR A 40 4.91 5.75 -15.24
N THR A 41 4.18 6.45 -14.35
CA THR A 41 4.78 7.48 -13.49
C THR A 41 5.87 6.89 -12.61
N CYS A 42 5.63 5.71 -12.04
CA CYS A 42 6.61 5.01 -11.22
C CYS A 42 7.84 4.62 -12.05
N LYS A 43 7.67 4.01 -13.23
CA LYS A 43 8.80 3.67 -14.13
C LYS A 43 9.63 4.89 -14.54
N ASP A 44 8.98 6.02 -14.81
CA ASP A 44 9.67 7.28 -15.10
C ASP A 44 10.44 7.81 -13.89
N LEU A 45 9.84 7.78 -12.70
CA LEU A 45 10.52 8.16 -11.45
C LEU A 45 11.69 7.25 -11.12
N GLU A 46 11.55 5.93 -11.30
CA GLU A 46 12.60 4.94 -11.10
C GLU A 46 13.86 5.27 -11.92
N GLY A 47 13.67 5.69 -13.17
CA GLY A 47 14.75 6.14 -14.05
C GLY A 47 15.35 7.50 -13.67
N LYS A 48 14.62 8.33 -12.91
CA LYS A 48 15.06 9.65 -12.45
C LYS A 48 15.71 9.64 -11.08
N VAL A 49 15.56 8.57 -10.28
CA VAL A 49 16.23 8.47 -8.98
C VAL A 49 17.76 8.42 -9.19
N PRO A 50 18.52 9.35 -8.60
CA PRO A 50 19.98 9.33 -8.65
C PRO A 50 20.56 8.02 -8.13
N GLU A 51 21.63 7.50 -8.75
CA GLU A 51 22.20 6.18 -8.44
C GLU A 51 22.70 6.09 -6.99
N ASP A 52 23.25 7.18 -6.44
CA ASP A 52 23.67 7.30 -5.05
C ASP A 52 22.51 7.14 -4.06
N LYS A 53 21.28 7.41 -4.49
CA LYS A 53 20.05 7.22 -3.72
C LYS A 53 19.37 5.87 -3.93
N LYS A 54 19.95 4.96 -4.72
CA LYS A 54 19.44 3.59 -4.90
C LYS A 54 19.96 2.58 -3.86
N ASN A 55 20.72 3.03 -2.88
CA ASN A 55 21.27 2.20 -1.81
C ASN A 55 20.72 2.56 -0.43
N VAL A 56 19.68 3.39 -0.36
CA VAL A 56 19.05 3.78 0.90
C VAL A 56 17.75 3.01 1.13
N GLU A 57 17.38 2.85 2.39
CA GLU A 57 16.22 2.06 2.81
C GLU A 57 14.88 2.47 2.13
N PRO A 58 14.59 3.78 1.91
CA PRO A 58 13.43 4.21 1.14
C PRO A 58 13.40 3.69 -0.31
N TRP A 59 14.55 3.53 -0.96
CA TRP A 59 14.62 2.97 -2.31
C TRP A 59 14.26 1.48 -2.29
N THR A 60 14.90 0.71 -1.42
CA THR A 60 14.65 -0.74 -1.30
C THR A 60 13.19 -1.03 -1.02
N LYS A 61 12.56 -0.25 -0.11
CA LYS A 61 11.12 -0.32 0.15
C LYS A 61 10.29 0.04 -1.08
N GLY A 62 10.62 1.15 -1.75
CA GLY A 62 9.93 1.58 -2.97
C GLY A 62 9.94 0.51 -4.07
N VAL A 63 11.08 -0.15 -4.29
CA VAL A 63 11.24 -1.25 -5.26
C VAL A 63 10.37 -2.46 -4.90
N GLN A 64 10.36 -2.88 -3.63
CA GLN A 64 9.55 -4.02 -3.20
C GLN A 64 8.05 -3.76 -3.36
N ILE A 65 7.61 -2.56 -2.97
CA ILE A 65 6.21 -2.14 -3.07
C ILE A 65 5.80 -1.99 -4.54
N PHE A 66 6.67 -1.41 -5.37
CA PHE A 66 6.43 -1.31 -6.81
C PHE A 66 6.28 -2.69 -7.46
N ALA A 67 7.14 -3.65 -7.13
CA ALA A 67 7.06 -5.00 -7.66
C ALA A 67 5.73 -5.70 -7.30
N MET A 68 5.24 -5.49 -6.07
CA MET A 68 3.91 -5.98 -5.67
C MET A 68 2.79 -5.31 -6.47
N GLY A 69 2.85 -3.99 -6.64
CA GLY A 69 1.87 -3.23 -7.44
C GLY A 69 1.88 -3.63 -8.91
N GLU A 70 3.06 -3.82 -9.50
CA GLU A 70 3.26 -4.30 -10.87
C GLU A 70 2.66 -5.70 -11.04
N GLN A 71 2.90 -6.63 -10.10
CA GLN A 71 2.32 -7.96 -10.18
C GLN A 71 0.78 -7.93 -10.17
N LEU A 72 0.16 -7.09 -9.34
CA LEU A 72 -1.31 -6.92 -9.29
C LEU A 72 -1.84 -6.29 -10.58
N TYR A 73 -1.15 -5.26 -11.08
CA TYR A 73 -1.48 -4.60 -12.35
C TYR A 73 -1.45 -5.59 -13.52
N GLN A 74 -0.41 -6.45 -13.61
CA GLN A 74 -0.29 -7.46 -14.67
C GLN A 74 -1.38 -8.54 -14.60
N LYS A 75 -1.97 -8.77 -13.41
CA LYS A 75 -3.12 -9.67 -13.22
C LYS A 75 -4.47 -9.00 -13.53
N GLY A 76 -4.48 -7.73 -13.93
CA GLY A 76 -5.70 -6.95 -14.16
C GLY A 76 -6.41 -6.51 -12.86
N MET A 77 -5.76 -6.69 -11.71
CA MET A 77 -6.27 -6.27 -10.39
C MET A 77 -5.94 -4.79 -10.16
N TYR A 78 -6.55 -3.91 -10.96
CA TYR A 78 -6.18 -2.50 -11.03
C TYR A 78 -6.47 -1.77 -9.72
N THR A 79 -7.65 -1.96 -9.15
CA THR A 79 -8.06 -1.34 -7.88
C THR A 79 -7.09 -1.71 -6.74
N GLU A 80 -6.66 -2.97 -6.68
CA GLU A 80 -5.72 -3.46 -5.68
C GLU A 80 -4.27 -3.02 -5.94
N SER A 81 -3.92 -2.71 -7.20
CA SER A 81 -2.58 -2.21 -7.56
C SER A 81 -2.37 -0.73 -7.20
N LEU A 82 -3.44 0.07 -7.20
CA LEU A 82 -3.39 1.52 -6.98
C LEU A 82 -2.64 1.94 -5.69
N PRO A 83 -2.91 1.34 -4.52
CA PRO A 83 -2.22 1.72 -3.28
C PRO A 83 -0.71 1.48 -3.36
N ALA A 84 -0.31 0.31 -3.86
CA ALA A 84 1.10 -0.06 -3.97
C ALA A 84 1.84 0.86 -4.96
N LEU A 85 1.28 1.08 -6.15
CA LEU A 85 1.88 1.99 -7.14
C LEU A 85 1.93 3.44 -6.64
N GLY A 86 0.86 3.92 -6.00
CA GLY A 86 0.81 5.27 -5.43
C GLY A 86 1.88 5.50 -4.35
N GLN A 87 2.22 4.47 -3.59
CA GLN A 87 3.21 4.55 -2.54
C GLN A 87 4.64 4.41 -3.06
N ALA A 88 4.89 3.51 -4.01
CA ALA A 88 6.17 3.47 -4.73
C ALA A 88 6.51 4.83 -5.34
N LYS A 89 5.50 5.47 -5.96
CA LYS A 89 5.60 6.86 -6.43
C LYS A 89 6.03 7.82 -5.31
N LYS A 90 5.42 7.77 -4.12
CA LYS A 90 5.79 8.65 -2.99
C LYS A 90 7.26 8.47 -2.58
N PHE A 91 7.71 7.22 -2.43
CA PHE A 91 9.10 6.92 -2.08
C PHE A 91 10.07 7.46 -3.12
N TRP A 92 9.84 7.16 -4.40
CA TRP A 92 10.74 7.59 -5.47
C TRP A 92 10.67 9.09 -5.73
N SER A 93 9.49 9.71 -5.66
CA SER A 93 9.36 11.17 -5.69
C SER A 93 10.18 11.82 -4.57
N GLY A 94 10.15 11.28 -3.34
CA GLY A 94 10.97 11.77 -2.23
C GLY A 94 12.47 11.65 -2.48
N LEU A 95 12.91 10.64 -3.23
CA LEU A 95 14.31 10.48 -3.61
C LEU A 95 14.73 11.41 -4.77
N VAL A 96 13.80 11.68 -5.70
CA VAL A 96 14.01 12.59 -6.84
C VAL A 96 13.99 14.06 -6.40
N ASP A 97 13.03 14.45 -5.55
CA ASP A 97 12.85 15.83 -5.08
C ASP A 97 12.88 15.90 -3.55
N GLU A 98 13.87 16.62 -3.03
CA GLU A 98 14.09 16.87 -1.61
C GLU A 98 12.91 17.61 -0.95
N LYS A 99 12.01 18.26 -1.71
CA LYS A 99 10.77 18.85 -1.17
C LYS A 99 9.70 17.82 -0.80
N THR A 100 9.75 16.62 -1.38
CA THR A 100 8.77 15.55 -1.10
C THR A 100 9.28 14.49 -0.12
N ALA A 101 10.61 14.40 0.07
CA ALA A 101 11.22 13.62 1.15
C ALA A 101 10.68 13.94 2.57
N PRO A 102 10.42 15.22 2.95
CA PRO A 102 9.87 15.58 4.25
C PRO A 102 8.51 14.95 4.54
N VAL A 103 7.69 14.73 3.51
CA VAL A 103 6.34 14.18 3.66
C VAL A 103 6.40 12.70 4.06
N VAL A 104 7.28 11.92 3.40
CA VAL A 104 7.46 10.49 3.71
C VAL A 104 8.05 10.31 5.11
N ALA A 105 9.06 11.11 5.47
CA ALA A 105 9.68 11.06 6.78
C ALA A 105 8.70 11.43 7.92
N ASN A 106 7.82 12.42 7.68
CA ASN A 106 6.83 12.84 8.66
C ASN A 106 5.71 11.79 8.84
N ASP A 107 5.25 11.16 7.76
CA ASP A 107 4.25 10.09 7.84
C ASP A 107 4.78 8.87 8.59
N GLU A 108 6.03 8.47 8.35
CA GLU A 108 6.68 7.40 9.10
C GLU A 108 6.76 7.72 10.60
N TYR A 109 7.24 8.93 10.94
CA TYR A 109 7.35 9.37 12.32
C TYR A 109 5.98 9.39 13.02
N ASN A 110 4.96 9.92 12.35
CA ASN A 110 3.60 9.99 12.89
C ASN A 110 2.98 8.59 13.05
N ALA A 111 3.12 7.72 12.06
CA ALA A 111 2.64 6.36 12.13
C ALA A 111 3.31 5.57 13.26
N LYS A 112 4.62 5.74 13.42
CA LYS A 112 5.39 5.12 14.52
C LYS A 112 4.89 5.58 15.88
N GLY A 113 4.68 6.89 16.06
CA GLY A 113 4.13 7.45 17.30
C GLY A 113 2.74 6.88 17.63
N LEU A 114 1.84 6.81 16.65
CA LEU A 114 0.51 6.23 16.81
C LEU A 114 0.53 4.73 17.11
N TYR A 115 1.43 3.99 16.45
CA TYR A 115 1.59 2.56 16.65
C TYR A 115 1.95 2.23 18.11
N TYR A 116 3.00 2.84 18.64
CA TYR A 116 3.41 2.62 20.03
C TYR A 116 2.39 3.15 21.05
N THR A 117 1.74 4.27 20.75
CA THR A 117 0.63 4.78 21.60
C THR A 117 -0.51 3.78 21.66
N GLY A 118 -0.88 3.18 20.53
CA GLY A 118 -1.92 2.16 20.48
C GLY A 118 -1.56 0.90 21.27
N LEU A 119 -0.31 0.42 21.17
CA LEU A 119 0.17 -0.72 21.97
C LEU A 119 0.04 -0.44 23.47
N ASP A 120 0.54 0.72 23.92
CA ASP A 120 0.49 1.14 25.32
C ASP A 120 -0.96 1.26 25.84
N LEU A 121 -1.84 1.92 25.07
CA LEU A 121 -3.25 2.07 25.46
C LEU A 121 -3.95 0.72 25.51
N ARG A 122 -3.72 -0.16 24.54
CA ARG A 122 -4.34 -1.51 24.50
C ARG A 122 -4.05 -2.30 25.78
N GLU A 123 -2.84 -2.20 26.31
CA GLU A 123 -2.44 -2.86 27.56
C GLU A 123 -3.09 -2.22 28.79
N LYS A 124 -3.27 -0.89 28.77
CA LYS A 124 -3.85 -0.12 29.88
C LYS A 124 -5.37 -0.19 29.99
N VAL A 125 -6.09 -0.64 28.95
CA VAL A 125 -7.54 -0.81 29.04
C VAL A 125 -7.88 -1.81 30.18
N PRO A 126 -8.74 -1.43 31.15
CA PRO A 126 -9.18 -2.32 32.23
C PRO A 126 -9.79 -3.62 31.71
N GLU A 127 -9.55 -4.74 32.41
CA GLU A 127 -9.97 -6.08 31.96
C GLU A 127 -11.49 -6.19 31.76
N ASP A 128 -12.27 -5.57 32.63
CA ASP A 128 -13.74 -5.50 32.54
C ASP A 128 -14.24 -4.72 31.31
N LYS A 129 -13.38 -3.86 30.74
CA LYS A 129 -13.66 -3.09 29.52
C LYS A 129 -13.18 -3.80 28.25
N LYS A 130 -12.34 -4.85 28.32
CA LYS A 130 -11.83 -5.59 27.15
C LYS A 130 -12.88 -6.45 26.45
N SER A 131 -14.00 -6.76 27.10
CA SER A 131 -15.13 -7.44 26.46
C SER A 131 -16.09 -6.49 25.73
N LYS A 132 -15.90 -5.17 25.87
CA LYS A 132 -16.79 -4.17 25.28
C LYS A 132 -16.51 -3.98 23.80
N GLU A 133 -17.58 -3.67 23.08
CA GLU A 133 -17.55 -3.48 21.62
C GLU A 133 -16.50 -2.47 21.11
N PRO A 134 -16.27 -1.32 21.78
CA PRO A 134 -15.18 -0.41 21.42
C PRO A 134 -13.78 -1.04 21.48
N TRP A 135 -13.53 -1.94 22.44
CA TRP A 135 -12.23 -2.62 22.55
C TRP A 135 -12.01 -3.53 21.35
N THR A 136 -13.01 -4.36 21.03
CA THR A 136 -12.94 -5.33 19.93
C THR A 136 -12.76 -4.62 18.58
N LYS A 137 -13.49 -3.51 18.36
CA LYS A 137 -13.29 -2.65 17.18
C LYS A 137 -11.89 -2.06 17.13
N GLY A 138 -11.39 -1.54 18.25
CA GLY A 138 -10.03 -1.02 18.37
C GLY A 138 -8.98 -2.07 17.95
N VAL A 139 -9.11 -3.32 18.41
CA VAL A 139 -8.19 -4.41 18.06
C VAL A 139 -8.20 -4.71 16.57
N GLN A 140 -9.38 -4.84 15.95
CA GLN A 140 -9.49 -5.15 14.52
C GLN A 140 -8.88 -4.04 13.66
N ILE A 141 -9.19 -2.78 13.98
CA ILE A 141 -8.70 -1.62 13.24
C ILE A 141 -7.19 -1.46 13.45
N PHE A 142 -6.70 -1.67 14.67
CA PHE A 142 -5.27 -1.61 14.95
C PHE A 142 -4.51 -2.67 14.16
N ALA A 143 -5.01 -3.91 14.08
CA ALA A 143 -4.37 -4.97 13.30
C ALA A 143 -4.25 -4.59 11.80
N MET A 144 -5.27 -3.95 11.23
CA MET A 144 -5.19 -3.41 9.87
C MET A 144 -4.13 -2.31 9.75
N GLY A 145 -4.14 -1.34 10.68
CA GLY A 145 -3.14 -0.26 10.71
C GLY A 145 -1.71 -0.78 10.89
N GLU A 146 -1.52 -1.78 11.73
CA GLU A 146 -0.25 -2.48 11.96
C GLU A 146 0.24 -3.18 10.69
N GLN A 147 -0.64 -3.93 10.01
CA GLN A 147 -0.26 -4.59 8.76
C GLN A 147 0.20 -3.59 7.70
N LEU A 148 -0.47 -2.43 7.61
CA LEU A 148 -0.07 -1.33 6.73
C LEU A 148 1.28 -0.75 7.17
N TYR A 149 1.45 -0.45 8.47
CA TYR A 149 2.69 0.06 9.05
C TYR A 149 3.89 -0.87 8.77
N GLN A 150 3.74 -2.18 8.97
CA GLN A 150 4.78 -3.18 8.72
C GLN A 150 5.15 -3.30 7.23
N ARG A 151 4.22 -2.97 6.33
CA ARG A 151 4.45 -2.86 4.88
C ARG A 151 5.04 -1.50 4.47
N GLY A 152 5.37 -0.63 5.43
CA GLY A 152 5.84 0.73 5.19
C GLY A 152 4.75 1.68 4.68
N MET A 153 3.48 1.26 4.68
CA MET A 153 2.29 2.03 4.26
C MET A 153 1.91 3.05 5.33
N TYR A 154 2.83 3.95 5.68
CA TYR A 154 2.69 4.85 6.82
C TYR A 154 1.51 5.81 6.68
N SER A 155 1.36 6.47 5.52
CA SER A 155 0.21 7.36 5.27
C SER A 155 -1.13 6.67 5.44
N ASP A 156 -1.20 5.41 5.03
CA ASP A 156 -2.44 4.63 5.00
C ASP A 156 -2.69 3.95 6.35
N SER A 157 -1.63 3.70 7.11
CA SER A 157 -1.71 3.19 8.49
C SER A 157 -2.21 4.25 9.48
N ILE A 158 -1.87 5.53 9.28
CA ILE A 158 -2.19 6.63 10.22
C ILE A 158 -3.69 6.70 10.56
N PRO A 159 -4.64 6.69 9.59
CA PRO A 159 -6.06 6.74 9.89
C PRO A 159 -6.52 5.58 10.78
N ALA A 160 -6.09 4.36 10.48
CA ALA A 160 -6.46 3.17 11.25
C ALA A 160 -5.87 3.20 12.65
N LEU A 161 -4.57 3.47 12.77
CA LEU A 161 -3.88 3.55 14.07
C LEU A 161 -4.50 4.66 14.95
N LYS A 162 -4.80 5.83 14.39
CA LYS A 162 -5.46 6.94 15.10
C LYS A 162 -6.87 6.56 15.57
N GLN A 163 -7.63 5.82 14.75
CA GLN A 163 -8.97 5.39 15.12
C GLN A 163 -8.95 4.35 16.24
N ALA A 164 -8.02 3.39 16.20
CA ALA A 164 -7.83 2.43 17.29
C ALA A 164 -7.43 3.10 18.61
N VAL A 165 -6.48 4.04 18.56
CA VAL A 165 -6.08 4.88 19.71
C VAL A 165 -7.30 5.57 20.30
N LYS A 166 -8.16 6.19 19.48
CA LYS A 166 -9.38 6.85 19.96
C LYS A 166 -10.34 5.90 20.70
N PHE A 167 -10.51 4.67 20.20
CA PHE A 167 -11.36 3.67 20.86
C PHE A 167 -10.83 3.30 22.24
N TRP A 168 -9.53 3.06 22.37
CA TRP A 168 -8.94 2.63 23.64
C TRP A 168 -8.76 3.77 24.64
N SER A 169 -8.44 4.99 24.19
CA SER A 169 -8.45 6.18 25.04
C SER A 169 -9.82 6.39 25.71
N GLY A 170 -10.91 6.27 24.94
CA GLY A 170 -12.27 6.39 25.49
C GLY A 170 -12.70 5.24 26.41
N LEU A 171 -11.89 4.17 26.52
CA LEU A 171 -12.09 3.11 27.51
C LEU A 171 -11.22 3.30 28.76
N ILE A 172 -10.19 4.12 28.72
CA ILE A 172 -9.32 4.37 29.88
C ILE A 172 -9.83 5.57 30.70
N GLU A 173 -10.45 6.53 30.01
CA GLU A 173 -11.29 7.57 30.63
C GLU A 173 -12.48 6.95 31.41
#